data_AF-A0A291GJG2-F1
#
_entry.id   AF-A0A291GJG2-F1
#
_cell.length_a   1.000
_cell.length_b   1.000
_cell.length_c   1.000
_cell.angle_alpha   90.00
_cell.angle_beta   90.00
_cell.angle_gamma   90.00
#
_symmetry.space_group_name_H-M   'P 1'
#
loop_
_entity.id
_entity.type
_entity.pdbx_description
1 polymer ?
#
loop_
_entity_poly.entity_id
_entity_poly.type
_entity_poly.pdbx_seq_one_letter_code
_entity_poly.pdbx_strand_id
1 'polypeptide(L)'
;MELNHITDRIEALSAQYAELYGIERSGSWALLKLTEEVGELAQAHLTATGQSRDRGLSNEEQERVVAEELGDALGMCLVYARQMGIDPERAVADKWFRYERSTPAATGPSAP
;
A
#
# COMPACT_ATOMS: atom_id res chain seq x y z
N MET A 1 12.49 -8.63 -3.80
CA MET A 1 12.49 -9.16 -5.16
C MET A 1 11.09 -9.13 -5.79
N GLU A 2 10.02 -9.35 -5.00
CA GLU A 2 8.63 -9.34 -5.49
C GLU A 2 7.96 -7.95 -5.53
N LEU A 3 8.26 -7.07 -4.57
CA LEU A 3 7.60 -5.77 -4.47
C LEU A 3 8.08 -4.83 -5.58
N ASN A 4 9.36 -4.93 -5.95
CA ASN A 4 9.92 -4.22 -7.10
C ASN A 4 9.27 -4.68 -8.42
N HIS A 5 9.03 -5.98 -8.60
CA HIS A 5 8.33 -6.51 -9.77
C HIS A 5 6.86 -6.07 -9.83
N ILE A 6 6.16 -6.09 -8.69
CA ILE A 6 4.79 -5.55 -8.57
C ILE A 6 4.78 -4.04 -8.91
N THR A 7 5.76 -3.29 -8.39
CA THR A 7 5.91 -1.85 -8.65
C THR A 7 6.02 -1.58 -10.15
N ASP A 8 6.89 -2.31 -10.86
CA ASP A 8 7.06 -2.13 -12.31
C ASP A 8 5.77 -2.39 -13.09
N ARG A 9 4.98 -3.41 -12.69
CA ARG A 9 3.68 -3.71 -13.32
C ARG A 9 2.64 -2.62 -13.07
N ILE A 10 2.53 -2.15 -11.83
CA ILE A 10 1.60 -1.08 -11.45
C ILE A 10 1.98 0.24 -12.14
N GLU A 11 3.27 0.54 -12.21
CA GLU A 11 3.79 1.69 -12.94
C GLU A 11 3.44 1.69 -14.42
N ALA A 12 3.54 0.53 -15.07
CA ALA A 12 3.14 0.36 -16.46
C ALA A 12 1.62 0.58 -16.66
N LEU A 13 0.79 0.12 -15.73
CA LEU A 13 -0.66 0.36 -15.77
C LEU A 13 -0.99 1.84 -15.52
N SER A 14 -0.34 2.45 -14.53
CA SER A 14 -0.49 3.88 -14.20
C SER A 14 -0.06 4.78 -15.38
N ALA A 15 0.99 4.39 -16.11
CA ALA A 15 1.45 5.10 -17.31
C ALA A 15 0.41 5.07 -18.44
N GLN A 16 -0.16 3.89 -18.71
CA GLN A 16 -1.22 3.72 -19.72
C GLN A 16 -2.46 4.54 -19.36
N TYR A 17 -2.85 4.53 -18.09
CA TYR A 17 -3.96 5.34 -17.60
C TYR A 17 -3.71 6.84 -17.85
N ALA A 18 -2.52 7.34 -17.50
CA ALA A 18 -2.19 8.74 -17.71
C ALA A 18 -2.11 9.14 -19.18
N GLU A 19 -1.61 8.26 -20.06
CA GLU A 19 -1.62 8.49 -21.51
C GLU A 19 -3.06 8.60 -22.03
N LEU A 20 -3.93 7.70 -21.61
CA LEU A 20 -5.33 7.68 -22.04
C LEU A 20 -6.10 8.95 -21.63
N TYR A 21 -5.80 9.50 -20.46
CA TYR A 21 -6.53 10.63 -19.88
C TYR A 21 -5.76 11.96 -19.92
N GLY A 22 -4.57 12.00 -20.53
CA GLY A 22 -3.75 13.22 -20.64
C GLY A 22 -3.28 13.77 -19.29
N ILE A 23 -2.95 12.89 -18.33
CA ILE A 23 -2.57 13.26 -16.97
C ILE A 23 -1.04 13.44 -16.90
N GLU A 24 -0.59 14.57 -16.37
CA GLU A 24 0.82 14.75 -16.02
C GLU A 24 1.14 14.02 -14.71
N ARG A 25 1.89 12.92 -14.82
CA ARG A 25 2.34 12.15 -13.65
C ARG A 25 3.57 12.81 -13.05
N SER A 26 3.43 13.29 -11.82
CA SER A 26 4.52 13.81 -10.98
C SER A 26 4.49 13.14 -9.60
N GLY A 27 5.55 13.30 -8.81
CA GLY A 27 5.55 12.84 -7.41
C GLY A 27 4.44 13.48 -6.57
N SER A 28 4.15 14.77 -6.79
CA SER A 28 3.04 15.46 -6.13
C SER A 28 1.69 14.89 -6.55
N TRP A 29 1.51 14.59 -7.83
CA TRP A 29 0.29 13.91 -8.31
C TRP A 29 0.13 12.53 -7.67
N ALA A 30 1.21 11.73 -7.62
CA ALA A 30 1.17 10.41 -7.00
C ALA A 30 0.82 10.47 -5.50
N LEU A 31 1.35 11.48 -4.78
CA LEU A 31 1.02 11.69 -3.37
C LEU A 31 -0.45 12.11 -3.15
N LEU A 32 -0.99 12.96 -4.03
CA LEU A 32 -2.39 13.38 -3.98
C LEU A 32 -3.32 12.19 -4.26
N LYS A 33 -3.03 11.41 -5.31
CA LYS A 33 -3.76 10.17 -5.60
C LYS A 33 -3.67 9.18 -4.46
N LEU A 34 -2.50 8.94 -3.88
CA LEU A 34 -2.37 8.10 -2.68
C LEU A 34 -3.26 8.60 -1.52
N THR A 35 -3.36 9.92 -1.33
CA THR A 35 -4.22 10.49 -0.29
C THR A 35 -5.71 10.25 -0.58
N GLU A 36 -6.10 10.30 -1.85
CA GLU A 36 -7.45 9.94 -2.32
C GLU A 36 -7.75 8.48 -2.01
N GLU A 37 -6.89 7.54 -2.42
CA GLU A 37 -7.10 6.10 -2.17
C GLU A 37 -7.16 5.76 -0.68
N VAL A 38 -6.39 6.45 0.16
CA VAL A 38 -6.49 6.30 1.63
C VAL A 38 -7.84 6.77 2.16
N GLY A 39 -8.42 7.82 1.56
CA GLY A 39 -9.76 8.29 1.88
C GLY A 39 -10.85 7.31 1.46
N GLU A 40 -10.73 6.72 0.28
CA GLU A 40 -11.65 5.68 -0.22
C GLU A 40 -11.57 4.41 0.62
N LEU A 41 -10.37 3.96 0.97
CA LEU A 41 -10.15 2.87 1.92
C LEU A 41 -10.79 3.14 3.29
N ALA A 42 -10.64 4.36 3.83
CA ALA A 42 -11.27 4.73 5.09
C ALA A 42 -12.80 4.66 4.98
N GLN A 43 -13.37 5.15 3.87
CA GLN A 43 -14.81 5.10 3.65
C GLN A 43 -15.34 3.66 3.51
N ALA A 44 -14.62 2.82 2.76
CA ALA A 44 -14.94 1.41 2.60
C ALA A 44 -14.92 0.69 3.96
N HIS A 45 -13.88 0.94 4.77
CA HIS A 45 -13.76 0.37 6.11
C HIS A 45 -14.92 0.78 7.02
N LEU A 46 -15.23 2.09 7.09
CA LEU A 46 -16.35 2.59 7.90
C LEU A 46 -17.71 2.01 7.45
N THR A 47 -17.86 1.73 6.15
CA THR A 47 -19.07 1.09 5.63
C THR A 47 -19.13 -0.37 6.07
N ALA A 48 -18.03 -1.12 5.91
CA ALA A 48 -17.92 -2.53 6.31
C ALA A 48 -18.13 -2.74 7.81
N THR A 49 -17.77 -1.76 8.66
CA THR A 49 -17.92 -1.83 10.11
C THR A 49 -19.24 -1.24 10.63
N GLY A 50 -20.17 -0.84 9.74
CA GLY A 50 -21.47 -0.29 10.11
C GLY A 50 -21.43 1.13 10.68
N GLN A 51 -20.35 1.87 10.46
CA GLN A 51 -20.15 3.24 10.91
C GLN A 51 -20.53 4.30 9.85
N SER A 52 -21.07 3.86 8.72
CA SER A 52 -21.57 4.69 7.60
C SER A 52 -22.96 4.21 7.15
N ARG A 53 -23.61 4.98 6.27
CA ARG A 53 -24.90 4.58 5.69
C ARG A 53 -24.74 3.26 4.94
N ASP A 54 -25.63 2.32 5.24
CA ASP A 54 -25.77 1.09 4.49
C ASP A 54 -26.04 1.39 3.01
N ARG A 55 -25.19 0.84 2.13
CA ARG A 55 -25.26 1.00 0.68
C ARG A 55 -26.00 -0.16 0.00
N GLY A 56 -26.60 -1.07 0.77
CA GLY A 56 -27.31 -2.23 0.26
C GLY A 56 -26.40 -3.34 -0.25
N LEU A 57 -25.12 -3.31 0.13
CA LEU A 57 -24.14 -4.36 -0.20
C LEU A 57 -24.17 -5.45 0.89
N SER A 58 -24.00 -6.70 0.48
CA SER A 58 -23.72 -7.79 1.41
C SER A 58 -22.38 -7.60 2.13
N ASN A 59 -22.19 -8.28 3.26
CA ASN A 59 -20.93 -8.22 4.01
C ASN A 59 -19.72 -8.65 3.16
N GLU A 60 -19.87 -9.70 2.33
CA GLU A 60 -18.81 -10.18 1.44
C GLU A 60 -18.43 -9.12 0.39
N GLU A 61 -19.41 -8.41 -0.16
CA GLU A 61 -19.15 -7.32 -1.10
C GLU A 61 -18.45 -6.14 -0.41
N GLN A 62 -18.81 -5.82 0.83
CA GLN A 62 -18.14 -4.76 1.59
C GLN A 62 -16.68 -5.11 1.92
N GLU A 63 -16.41 -6.36 2.29
CA GLU A 63 -15.05 -6.86 2.51
C GLU A 63 -14.22 -6.82 1.23
N ARG A 64 -14.82 -7.17 0.08
CA ARG A 64 -14.16 -7.07 -1.23
C ARG A 64 -13.78 -5.64 -1.56
N VAL A 65 -14.69 -4.68 -1.37
CA VAL A 65 -14.39 -3.26 -1.61
C VAL A 65 -13.22 -2.81 -0.72
N VAL A 66 -13.20 -3.15 0.56
CA VAL A 66 -12.05 -2.82 1.43
C VAL A 66 -10.73 -3.37 0.90
N ALA A 67 -10.72 -4.59 0.38
CA ALA A 67 -9.53 -5.19 -0.20
C ALA A 67 -9.09 -4.51 -1.52
N GLU A 68 -10.05 -4.11 -2.36
CA GLU A 68 -9.81 -3.35 -3.59
C GLU A 68 -9.15 -1.99 -3.25
N GLU A 69 -9.74 -1.22 -2.34
CA GLU A 69 -9.21 0.10 -1.93
C GLU A 69 -7.83 0.00 -1.24
N LEU A 70 -7.59 -1.07 -0.47
CA LEU A 70 -6.28 -1.33 0.09
C LEU A 70 -5.25 -1.61 -1.01
N GLY A 71 -5.67 -2.32 -2.07
CA GLY A 71 -4.87 -2.55 -3.27
C GLY A 71 -4.49 -1.24 -3.95
N ASP A 72 -5.44 -0.33 -4.12
CA ASP A 72 -5.21 0.97 -4.77
C ASP A 72 -4.28 1.87 -3.93
N ALA A 73 -4.48 1.92 -2.61
CA ALA A 73 -3.58 2.65 -1.72
C ALA A 73 -2.14 2.09 -1.75
N LEU A 74 -1.99 0.76 -1.78
CA LEU A 74 -0.67 0.13 -1.95
C LEU A 74 -0.08 0.43 -3.33
N GLY A 75 -0.87 0.35 -4.38
CA GLY A 75 -0.43 0.62 -5.75
C GLY A 75 0.05 2.05 -5.92
N MET A 76 -0.70 3.04 -5.43
CA MET A 76 -0.31 4.44 -5.49
C MET A 76 0.90 4.77 -4.61
N CYS A 77 1.08 4.05 -3.49
CA CYS A 77 2.30 4.15 -2.68
C CYS A 77 3.55 3.69 -3.47
N LEU A 78 3.44 2.58 -4.20
CA LEU A 78 4.53 2.08 -5.06
C LEU A 78 4.79 3.01 -6.25
N VAL A 79 3.74 3.58 -6.85
CA VAL A 79 3.89 4.61 -7.89
C VAL A 79 4.63 5.83 -7.34
N TYR A 80 4.26 6.30 -6.16
CA TYR A 80 4.96 7.40 -5.50
C TYR A 80 6.44 7.08 -5.27
N ALA A 81 6.75 5.87 -4.77
CA ALA A 81 8.13 5.44 -4.57
C ALA A 81 8.93 5.51 -5.88
N ARG A 82 8.38 5.00 -7.00
CA ARG A 82 9.04 5.04 -8.30
C ARG A 82 9.28 6.47 -8.78
N GLN A 83 8.25 7.32 -8.72
CA GLN A 83 8.34 8.73 -9.15
C GLN A 83 9.39 9.51 -8.35
N MET A 84 9.64 9.13 -7.09
CA MET A 84 10.65 9.74 -6.22
C MET A 84 12.02 9.05 -6.28
N GLY A 85 12.20 8.03 -7.11
CA GLY A 85 13.45 7.28 -7.21
C GLY A 85 13.78 6.46 -5.95
N ILE A 86 12.77 6.07 -5.19
CA ILE A 86 12.88 5.26 -3.97
C ILE A 86 12.72 3.79 -4.35
N ASP A 87 13.66 2.95 -3.92
CA ASP A 87 13.50 1.49 -3.95
C ASP A 87 12.60 1.07 -2.77
N PRO A 88 11.36 0.63 -3.01
CA PRO A 88 10.41 0.31 -1.94
C PRO A 88 10.86 -0.87 -1.07
N GLU A 89 11.56 -1.86 -1.64
CA GLU A 89 12.05 -3.00 -0.87
C GLU A 89 13.15 -2.60 0.08
N ARG A 90 14.10 -1.80 -0.42
CA ARG A 90 15.17 -1.25 0.41
C ARG A 90 14.59 -0.31 1.47
N ALA A 91 13.64 0.55 1.11
CA ALA A 91 13.01 1.47 2.07
C ALA A 91 12.31 0.72 3.21
N VAL A 92 11.59 -0.37 2.91
CA VAL A 92 10.97 -1.23 3.92
C VAL A 92 12.03 -1.94 4.77
N ALA A 93 13.04 -2.54 4.14
CA ALA A 93 14.09 -3.26 4.86
C ALA A 93 14.88 -2.35 5.81
N ASP A 94 15.32 -1.18 5.33
CA ASP A 94 16.07 -0.20 6.10
C ASP A 94 15.24 0.34 7.27
N LYS A 95 13.92 0.50 7.09
CA LYS A 95 13.03 1.03 8.13
C LYS A 95 12.62 -0.02 9.16
N TRP A 96 12.17 -1.18 8.72
CA TRP A 96 11.45 -2.17 9.54
C TRP A 96 12.31 -3.38 9.90
N PHE A 97 13.04 -3.96 8.96
CA PHE A 97 13.78 -5.20 9.20
C PHE A 97 14.99 -5.00 10.12
N ARG A 98 15.50 -3.77 10.26
CA ARG A 98 16.49 -3.43 11.29
C ARG A 98 16.04 -3.75 12.73
N TYR A 99 14.74 -3.95 12.97
CA TYR A 99 14.19 -4.35 14.27
C TYR A 99 14.03 -5.87 14.45
N GLU A 100 14.34 -6.69 13.44
CA GLU A 100 14.25 -8.16 13.51
C GLU A 100 15.25 -8.79 14.50
N ARG A 101 16.21 -8.01 15.02
CA ARG A 101 17.05 -8.42 16.16
C ARG A 101 17.10 -7.36 17.25
N SER A 102 16.26 -7.53 18.26
CA SER A 102 16.52 -7.11 19.64
C SER A 102 15.97 -8.13 20.66
N THR A 103 15.98 -9.42 20.33
CA THR A 103 15.80 -10.49 21.33
C THR A 103 17.17 -11.06 21.64
N PRO A 104 17.79 -10.75 22.80
CA PRO A 104 18.98 -11.45 23.24
C PRO A 104 18.60 -12.93 23.38
N ALA A 105 19.38 -13.82 22.75
CA ALA A 105 19.27 -15.24 23.02
C ALA A 105 19.44 -15.44 24.53
N ALA A 106 18.45 -16.01 25.20
CA ALA A 106 18.56 -16.39 26.59
C ALA A 106 19.77 -17.32 26.74
N THR A 107 20.85 -16.81 27.33
CA THR A 107 21.97 -17.62 27.79
C THR A 107 21.44 -18.54 28.88
N GLY A 108 21.03 -19.75 28.49
CA GLY A 108 20.75 -20.83 29.43
C GLY A 108 22.02 -21.21 30.19
N PRO A 109 21.91 -21.61 31.47
CA PRO A 109 23.07 -21.79 32.33
C PRO A 109 23.91 -22.99 31.87
N SER A 110 25.22 -22.78 31.74
CA SER A 110 26.22 -23.84 31.67
C SER A 110 26.14 -24.65 32.96
N ALA A 111 25.68 -25.89 32.88
CA ALA A 111 25.71 -26.82 34.00
C ALA A 111 27.12 -27.44 34.15
N PRO A 112 27.57 -27.72 35.39
CA PRO A 112 28.94 -28.13 35.72
C PRO A 112 29.30 -29.56 35.31
#